data_AF-A0A7S1T7Y3-F1
#
_entry.id   AF-A0A7S1T7Y3-F1
#
_cell.length_a   1.000
_cell.length_b   1.000
_cell.length_c   1.000
_cell.angle_alpha   90.00
_cell.angle_beta   90.00
_cell.angle_gamma   90.00
#
_symmetry.space_group_name_H-M   'P 1'
#
loop_
_entity.id
_entity.type
_entity.pdbx_description
1 polymer ?
#
loop_
_entity_poly.entity_id
_entity_poly.type
_entity_poly.pdbx_seq_one_letter_code
_entity_poly.pdbx_strand_id
1 'polypeptide(L)'
;VDIARLLKSFSHILRLLENVDYVRSFVRYNNKRRSGPPRGVRAATRCVIARDAGRTRADAAGIQQFCVYFAQGCCTAGPHCQYLHRAPTEQDTVTLARDHSRDCFGRDRARHDKDDRKGVGSALRDCRTLFVHYGGAGGLSASEVQQLATENFGEWGRIRKVYVVPAKTLVFVQYEARCSAEFAKEAMQAQGLTGSGAGEVLEIKWANDDPNPGVVRQVKRRRKCLCEP
;
A
#
# COMPACT_ATOMS: atom_id res chain seq x y z
N VAL A 1 13.24 -19.84 -31.73
CA VAL A 1 12.78 -18.54 -31.17
C VAL A 1 12.52 -17.64 -32.36
N ASP A 2 11.27 -17.23 -32.57
CA ASP A 2 10.87 -16.50 -33.79
C ASP A 2 11.28 -15.03 -33.68
N ILE A 3 12.49 -14.73 -34.16
CA ILE A 3 13.14 -13.42 -34.13
C ILE A 3 12.23 -12.35 -34.79
N ALA A 4 11.43 -12.73 -35.80
CA ALA A 4 10.52 -11.82 -36.48
C ALA A 4 9.37 -11.33 -35.57
N ARG A 5 8.92 -12.16 -34.61
CA ARG A 5 7.87 -11.80 -33.64
C ARG A 5 8.40 -10.84 -32.57
N LEU A 6 9.65 -11.05 -32.13
CA LEU A 6 10.37 -10.16 -31.21
C LEU A 6 10.63 -8.79 -31.86
N LEU A 7 11.08 -8.76 -33.12
CA LEU A 7 11.34 -7.51 -33.85
C LEU A 7 10.07 -6.69 -34.12
N LYS A 8 8.93 -7.36 -34.40
CA LYS A 8 7.62 -6.68 -34.52
C LYS A 8 7.12 -6.11 -33.19
N SER A 9 7.36 -6.80 -32.08
CA SER A 9 7.02 -6.28 -30.75
C SER A 9 7.92 -5.10 -30.37
N PHE A 10 9.21 -5.15 -30.71
CA PHE A 10 10.15 -4.05 -30.50
C PHE A 10 9.83 -2.83 -31.35
N SER A 11 9.47 -2.99 -32.62
CA SER A 11 9.12 -1.88 -33.50
C SER A 11 7.81 -1.19 -33.09
N HIS A 12 6.84 -1.93 -32.54
CA HIS A 12 5.61 -1.36 -31.98
C HIS A 12 5.88 -0.60 -30.68
N ILE A 13 6.75 -1.12 -29.81
CA ILE A 13 7.18 -0.43 -28.58
C ILE A 13 7.98 0.84 -28.89
N LEU A 14 8.90 0.79 -29.86
CA LEU A 14 9.66 1.97 -30.32
C LEU A 14 8.73 3.05 -30.90
N ARG A 15 7.72 2.67 -31.70
CA ARG A 15 6.70 3.60 -32.21
C ARG A 15 5.85 4.25 -31.11
N LEU A 16 5.57 3.52 -30.02
CA LEU A 16 4.86 4.08 -28.86
C LEU A 16 5.74 5.04 -28.04
N LEU A 17 7.05 4.80 -27.99
CA LEU A 17 8.03 5.67 -27.32
C LEU A 17 8.38 6.92 -28.15
N GLU A 18 8.28 6.86 -29.48
CA GLU A 18 8.41 8.02 -30.37
C GLU A 18 7.15 8.88 -30.42
N ASN A 19 6.00 8.35 -29.98
CA ASN A 19 4.77 9.12 -29.88
C ASN A 19 4.85 10.10 -28.70
N VAL A 20 5.23 11.34 -29.02
CA VAL A 20 5.41 12.44 -28.07
C VAL A 20 4.18 12.65 -27.18
N ASP A 21 2.96 12.39 -27.67
CA ASP A 21 1.74 12.51 -26.89
C ASP A 21 1.52 11.33 -25.94
N TYR A 22 1.88 10.11 -26.34
CA TYR A 22 1.89 8.95 -25.44
C TYR A 22 2.93 9.12 -24.34
N VAL A 23 4.16 9.54 -24.67
CA VAL A 23 5.21 9.80 -23.68
C VAL A 23 4.83 10.98 -22.78
N ARG A 24 4.29 12.08 -23.33
CA ARG A 24 3.79 13.20 -22.52
C ARG A 24 2.63 12.78 -21.63
N SER A 25 1.73 11.93 -22.11
CA SER A 25 0.62 11.40 -21.30
C SER A 25 1.14 10.47 -20.21
N PHE A 26 2.05 9.55 -20.51
CA PHE A 26 2.72 8.66 -19.57
C PHE A 26 3.54 9.43 -18.52
N VAL A 27 4.30 10.44 -18.93
CA VAL A 27 5.08 11.32 -18.03
C VAL A 27 4.16 12.22 -17.21
N ARG A 28 3.10 12.82 -17.79
CA ARG A 28 2.09 13.60 -17.03
C ARG A 28 1.32 12.71 -16.06
N TYR A 29 0.99 11.48 -16.44
CA TYR A 29 0.35 10.49 -15.60
C TYR A 29 1.26 10.09 -14.44
N ASN A 30 2.54 9.80 -14.70
CA ASN A 30 3.53 9.51 -13.66
C ASN A 30 3.83 10.74 -12.76
N ASN A 31 3.85 11.95 -13.31
CA ASN A 31 4.09 13.19 -12.55
C ASN A 31 2.89 13.59 -11.69
N LYS A 32 1.64 13.48 -12.19
CA LYS A 32 0.42 13.65 -11.37
C LYS A 32 0.32 12.59 -10.26
N ARG A 33 0.96 11.43 -10.41
CA ARG A 33 0.98 10.33 -9.43
C ARG A 33 2.03 10.49 -8.33
N ARG A 34 3.13 11.21 -8.57
CA ARG A 34 4.08 11.59 -7.50
C ARG A 34 3.42 12.42 -6.39
N SER A 35 2.37 13.17 -6.73
CA SER A 35 1.60 14.01 -5.79
C SER A 35 0.42 13.30 -5.11
N GLY A 36 0.10 12.04 -5.48
CA GLY A 36 -1.14 11.37 -5.04
C GLY A 36 -2.42 12.05 -5.57
N PRO A 37 -3.61 11.49 -5.30
CA PRO A 37 -4.86 12.17 -5.59
C PRO A 37 -4.96 13.49 -4.81
N PRO A 38 -5.60 14.53 -5.37
CA PRO A 38 -5.84 15.77 -4.64
C PRO A 38 -6.54 15.48 -3.30
N ARG A 39 -6.20 16.25 -2.26
CA ARG A 39 -6.83 16.08 -0.95
C ARG A 39 -8.36 16.20 -1.09
N GLY A 40 -9.08 15.27 -0.48
CA GLY A 40 -10.54 15.23 -0.49
C GLY A 40 -11.18 14.66 -1.76
N VAL A 41 -10.39 14.20 -2.75
CA VAL A 41 -10.93 13.56 -3.95
C VAL A 41 -10.78 12.04 -3.85
N ARG A 42 -11.89 11.33 -3.97
CA ARG A 42 -11.92 9.86 -3.97
C ARG A 42 -11.15 9.31 -5.17
N ALA A 43 -10.37 8.26 -4.96
CA ALA A 43 -9.70 7.55 -6.04
C ALA A 43 -10.71 6.95 -7.03
N ALA A 44 -10.39 7.00 -8.32
CA ALA A 44 -11.27 6.51 -9.38
C ALA A 44 -11.40 4.97 -9.41
N THR A 45 -10.44 4.26 -8.84
CA THR A 45 -10.36 2.79 -8.85
C THR A 45 -10.07 2.26 -7.46
N ARG A 46 -10.51 1.03 -7.17
CA ARG A 46 -10.19 0.28 -5.95
C ARG A 46 -9.90 -1.17 -6.32
N CYS A 47 -8.84 -1.74 -5.77
CA CYS A 47 -8.54 -3.15 -5.88
C CYS A 47 -9.51 -3.96 -5.01
N VAL A 48 -10.01 -5.06 -5.55
CA VAL A 48 -10.80 -6.06 -4.82
C VAL A 48 -10.07 -7.38 -4.95
N ILE A 49 -9.40 -7.83 -3.87
CA ILE A 49 -8.50 -8.99 -3.93
C ILE A 49 -9.19 -10.24 -4.51
N ALA A 50 -10.43 -10.52 -4.08
CA ALA A 50 -11.18 -11.68 -4.55
C ALA A 50 -11.43 -11.71 -6.07
N ARG A 51 -11.47 -10.54 -6.73
CA ARG A 51 -11.73 -10.40 -8.16
C ARG A 51 -10.46 -10.18 -8.97
N ASP A 52 -9.57 -9.33 -8.46
CA ASP A 52 -8.46 -8.77 -9.23
C ASP A 52 -7.16 -9.58 -9.07
N ALA A 53 -7.04 -10.36 -7.98
CA ALA A 53 -5.82 -11.14 -7.73
C ALA A 53 -5.70 -12.30 -8.72
N GLY A 54 -4.46 -12.62 -9.09
CA GLY A 54 -4.17 -13.69 -10.03
C GLY A 54 -2.69 -13.84 -10.30
N ARG A 55 -2.34 -14.93 -11.01
CA ARG A 55 -0.97 -15.19 -11.43
C ARG A 55 -0.52 -14.18 -12.48
N THR A 56 0.71 -13.70 -12.35
CA THR A 56 1.38 -12.83 -13.32
C THR A 56 2.71 -13.44 -13.77
N ARG A 57 3.46 -12.73 -14.63
CA ARG A 57 4.83 -13.14 -14.99
C ARG A 57 5.77 -13.11 -13.79
N ALA A 58 5.47 -12.28 -12.79
CA ALA A 58 6.25 -12.16 -11.56
C ALA A 58 6.33 -13.49 -10.80
N ASP A 59 5.22 -14.24 -10.76
CA ASP A 59 5.17 -15.54 -10.08
C ASP A 59 6.14 -16.54 -10.70
N ALA A 60 6.16 -16.64 -12.04
CA ALA A 60 7.05 -17.54 -12.77
C ALA A 60 8.52 -17.10 -12.71
N ALA A 61 8.77 -15.78 -12.62
CA ALA A 61 10.11 -15.21 -12.53
C ALA A 61 10.67 -15.17 -11.09
N GLY A 62 9.90 -15.59 -10.08
CA GLY A 62 10.33 -15.57 -8.68
C GLY A 62 10.48 -14.15 -8.11
N ILE A 63 9.78 -13.16 -8.68
CA ILE A 63 9.79 -11.78 -8.22
C ILE A 63 9.00 -11.67 -6.91
N GLN A 64 9.51 -10.88 -5.96
CA GLN A 64 8.95 -10.75 -4.61
C GLN A 64 8.15 -9.46 -4.40
N GLN A 65 8.27 -8.52 -5.33
CA GLN A 65 7.69 -7.19 -5.25
C GLN A 65 6.26 -7.19 -5.80
N PHE A 66 5.38 -6.50 -5.09
CA PHE A 66 3.99 -6.32 -5.49
C PHE A 66 3.83 -5.19 -6.50
N CYS A 67 2.76 -5.25 -7.27
CA CYS A 67 2.41 -4.16 -8.18
C CYS A 67 1.65 -3.06 -7.41
N VAL A 68 2.21 -1.85 -7.34
CA VAL A 68 1.50 -0.71 -6.73
C VAL A 68 0.23 -0.34 -7.49
N TYR A 69 0.23 -0.50 -8.82
CA TYR A 69 -0.95 -0.24 -9.64
C TYR A 69 -2.05 -1.26 -9.42
N PHE A 70 -1.69 -2.51 -9.12
CA PHE A 70 -2.64 -3.53 -8.70
C PHE A 70 -3.24 -3.17 -7.35
N ALA A 71 -2.44 -2.78 -6.36
CA ALA A 71 -2.95 -2.32 -5.07
C ALA A 71 -3.95 -1.16 -5.23
N GLN A 72 -3.69 -0.25 -6.16
CA GLN A 72 -4.58 0.88 -6.50
C GLN A 72 -5.75 0.52 -7.43
N GLY A 73 -5.87 -0.74 -7.88
CA GLY A 73 -6.94 -1.21 -8.76
C GLY A 73 -6.88 -0.65 -10.20
N CYS A 74 -5.70 -0.24 -10.67
CA CYS A 74 -5.52 0.41 -11.98
C CYS A 74 -4.43 -0.24 -12.85
N CYS A 75 -3.96 -1.45 -12.51
CA CYS A 75 -3.00 -2.16 -13.35
C CYS A 75 -3.68 -2.69 -14.63
N THR A 76 -3.17 -2.31 -15.79
CA THR A 76 -3.68 -2.75 -17.10
C THR A 76 -2.94 -3.94 -17.67
N ALA A 77 -1.82 -4.35 -17.06
CA ALA A 77 -0.98 -5.45 -17.56
C ALA A 77 -1.55 -6.85 -17.26
N GLY A 78 -2.44 -6.96 -16.27
CA GLY A 78 -3.06 -8.23 -15.87
C GLY A 78 -2.03 -9.36 -15.69
N PRO A 79 -2.21 -10.52 -16.35
CA PRO A 79 -1.31 -11.67 -16.22
C PRO A 79 0.10 -11.42 -16.81
N HIS A 80 0.29 -10.36 -17.60
CA HIS A 80 1.58 -9.99 -18.16
C HIS A 80 2.38 -9.03 -17.27
N CYS A 81 1.85 -8.66 -16.09
CA CYS A 81 2.56 -7.79 -15.16
C CYS A 81 3.87 -8.43 -14.67
N GLN A 82 4.90 -7.59 -14.52
CA GLN A 82 6.21 -7.99 -14.01
C GLN A 82 6.27 -8.02 -12.46
N TYR A 83 5.17 -7.66 -11.80
CA TYR A 83 5.04 -7.61 -10.36
C TYR A 83 3.84 -8.46 -9.90
N LEU A 84 3.84 -8.84 -8.62
CA LEU A 84 2.82 -9.74 -8.06
C LEU A 84 1.45 -9.07 -7.94
N HIS A 85 0.38 -9.80 -8.29
CA HIS A 85 -1.03 -9.39 -8.17
C HIS A 85 -1.77 -10.26 -7.15
N ARG A 86 -1.40 -10.12 -5.88
CA ARG A 86 -2.04 -10.80 -4.75
C ARG A 86 -1.75 -10.04 -3.46
N ALA A 87 -2.50 -10.32 -2.40
CA ALA A 87 -2.18 -9.82 -1.08
C ALA A 87 -0.87 -10.43 -0.55
N PRO A 88 -0.14 -9.74 0.35
CA PRO A 88 1.02 -10.30 1.03
C PRO A 88 0.65 -11.53 1.88
N THR A 89 1.48 -12.57 1.79
CA THR A 89 1.38 -13.81 2.57
C THR A 89 2.39 -13.83 3.71
N GLU A 90 2.30 -14.82 4.58
CA GLU A 90 3.29 -15.04 5.65
C GLU A 90 4.70 -15.27 5.10
N GLN A 91 4.83 -15.99 3.97
CA GLN A 91 6.12 -16.22 3.33
C GLN A 91 6.74 -14.93 2.78
N ASP A 92 5.94 -14.02 2.24
CA ASP A 92 6.43 -12.71 1.79
C ASP A 92 6.89 -11.88 2.99
N THR A 93 6.21 -12.00 4.13
CA THR A 93 6.59 -11.30 5.37
C THR A 93 8.00 -11.70 5.80
N VAL A 94 8.29 -13.00 5.82
CA VAL A 94 9.64 -13.51 6.18
C VAL A 94 10.67 -13.05 5.16
N THR A 95 10.35 -13.13 3.88
CA THR A 95 11.26 -12.78 2.80
C THR A 95 11.60 -11.29 2.78
N LEU A 96 10.59 -10.42 2.82
CA LEU A 96 10.74 -8.96 2.76
C LEU A 96 11.29 -8.37 4.06
N ALA A 97 11.16 -9.07 5.20
CA ALA A 97 11.78 -8.66 6.46
C ALA A 97 13.32 -8.74 6.43
N ARG A 98 13.92 -9.38 5.42
CA ARG A 98 15.39 -9.45 5.29
C ARG A 98 16.01 -8.14 4.82
N ASP A 99 15.25 -7.30 4.11
CA ASP A 99 15.72 -6.03 3.56
C ASP A 99 14.81 -4.87 3.97
N HIS A 100 15.29 -4.09 4.93
CA HIS A 100 14.61 -2.90 5.43
C HIS A 100 14.87 -1.65 4.59
N SER A 101 15.66 -1.73 3.51
CA SER A 101 15.92 -0.60 2.62
C SER A 101 14.76 -0.30 1.65
N ARG A 102 13.91 -1.30 1.34
CA ARG A 102 12.85 -1.18 0.32
C ARG A 102 11.49 -1.68 0.79
N ASP A 103 10.43 -0.98 0.39
CA ASP A 103 9.06 -1.43 0.66
C ASP A 103 8.66 -2.66 -0.16
N CYS A 104 7.48 -3.21 0.15
CA CYS A 104 6.92 -4.36 -0.56
C CYS A 104 6.70 -4.12 -2.06
N PHE A 105 6.76 -2.87 -2.54
CA PHE A 105 6.67 -2.50 -3.95
C PHE A 105 8.05 -2.26 -4.60
N GLY A 106 9.15 -2.44 -3.85
CA GLY A 106 10.52 -2.25 -4.32
C GLY A 106 11.01 -0.80 -4.32
N ARG A 107 10.29 0.12 -3.67
CA ARG A 107 10.66 1.54 -3.57
C ARG A 107 11.61 1.75 -2.40
N ASP A 108 12.65 2.54 -2.61
CA ASP A 108 13.63 2.84 -1.56
C ASP A 108 13.00 3.66 -0.42
N ARG A 109 13.29 3.25 0.81
CA ARG A 109 12.90 3.95 2.03
C ARG A 109 13.90 5.05 2.33
N ALA A 110 13.40 6.17 2.85
CA ALA A 110 14.28 7.18 3.43
C ALA A 110 14.87 6.66 4.75
N ARG A 111 16.05 7.15 5.15
CA ARG A 111 16.63 6.79 6.47
C ARG A 111 15.70 7.18 7.62
N HIS A 112 15.10 8.36 7.53
CA HIS A 112 14.18 8.90 8.52
C HIS A 112 12.79 9.10 7.90
N ASP A 113 11.76 9.10 8.75
CA ASP A 113 10.42 9.43 8.31
C ASP A 113 10.37 10.90 7.85
N LYS A 114 9.53 11.17 6.85
CA LYS A 114 9.22 12.55 6.45
C LYS A 114 8.35 13.23 7.50
N ASP A 115 8.44 14.55 7.60
CA ASP A 115 7.63 15.35 8.53
C ASP A 115 6.12 15.17 8.33
N ASP A 116 5.69 15.04 7.06
CA ASP A 116 4.29 14.82 6.70
C ASP A 116 3.82 13.36 6.90
N ARG A 117 4.75 12.45 7.22
CA ARG A 117 4.54 11.01 7.44
C ARG A 117 3.90 10.30 6.24
N LYS A 118 4.01 10.91 5.06
CA LYS A 118 3.57 10.33 3.79
C LYS A 118 4.71 9.56 3.14
N GLY A 119 4.40 8.94 2.01
CA GLY A 119 5.37 8.17 1.22
C GLY A 119 5.64 6.77 1.78
N VAL A 120 6.85 6.29 1.51
CA VAL A 120 7.26 4.88 1.68
C VAL A 120 7.55 4.52 3.15
N GLY A 121 7.90 5.51 3.98
CA GLY A 121 8.29 5.32 5.38
C GLY A 121 9.81 5.22 5.58
N SER A 122 10.21 4.99 6.83
CA SER A 122 11.61 4.97 7.27
C SER A 122 12.25 3.58 7.22
N ALA A 123 13.52 3.51 6.82
CA ALA A 123 14.33 2.30 6.93
C ALA A 123 14.67 1.95 8.39
N LEU A 124 14.83 2.96 9.26
CA LEU A 124 15.19 2.77 10.67
C LEU A 124 14.01 2.36 11.56
N ARG A 125 12.78 2.51 11.07
CA ARG A 125 11.57 2.23 11.86
C ARG A 125 10.71 1.18 11.18
N ASP A 126 10.52 0.06 11.87
CA ASP A 126 9.59 -1.00 11.48
C ASP A 126 8.14 -0.64 11.87
N CYS A 127 7.59 0.38 11.22
CA CYS A 127 6.22 0.83 11.48
C CYS A 127 5.22 -0.13 10.82
N ARG A 128 4.27 -0.64 11.60
CA ARG A 128 3.19 -1.54 11.15
C ARG A 128 1.80 -0.97 11.40
N THR A 129 1.73 0.29 11.82
CA THR A 129 0.50 0.96 12.22
C THR A 129 0.21 2.10 11.25
N LEU A 130 -0.99 2.08 10.68
CA LEU A 130 -1.50 3.14 9.83
C LEU A 130 -2.35 4.11 10.64
N PHE A 131 -2.13 5.39 10.41
CA PHE A 131 -3.01 6.47 10.81
C PHE A 131 -4.03 6.67 9.69
N VAL A 132 -5.32 6.53 9.98
CA VAL A 132 -6.41 6.66 9.02
C VAL A 132 -7.35 7.76 9.52
N HIS A 133 -7.43 8.85 8.78
CA HIS A 133 -8.42 9.89 9.01
C HIS A 133 -9.61 9.66 8.08
N TYR A 134 -10.80 9.47 8.67
CA TYR A 134 -12.00 9.11 7.93
C TYR A 134 -12.98 10.26 7.73
N GLY A 135 -12.75 11.45 8.30
CA GLY A 135 -13.21 12.77 7.83
C GLY A 135 -14.67 13.03 7.44
N GLY A 136 -15.61 12.09 7.62
CA GLY A 136 -16.97 12.17 7.09
C GLY A 136 -17.95 11.15 7.67
N ALA A 137 -17.47 10.03 8.22
CA ALA A 137 -18.32 9.07 8.93
C ALA A 137 -18.67 9.50 10.37
N GLY A 138 -18.89 10.80 10.60
CA GLY A 138 -19.08 11.41 11.93
C GLY A 138 -20.36 10.97 12.66
N GLY A 139 -21.33 10.41 11.95
CA GLY A 139 -22.54 9.84 12.53
C GLY A 139 -22.41 8.39 13.01
N LEU A 140 -21.29 7.72 12.71
CA LEU A 140 -21.06 6.33 13.12
C LEU A 140 -20.51 6.24 14.54
N SER A 141 -21.00 5.25 15.28
CA SER A 141 -20.46 4.88 16.58
C SER A 141 -19.02 4.35 16.46
N ALA A 142 -18.28 4.38 17.58
CA ALA A 142 -16.92 3.85 17.62
C ALA A 142 -16.84 2.38 17.21
N SER A 143 -17.85 1.57 17.59
CA SER A 143 -17.95 0.15 17.23
C SER A 143 -18.19 -0.05 15.74
N GLU A 144 -19.07 0.74 15.12
CA GLU A 144 -19.32 0.67 13.67
C GLU A 144 -18.07 1.05 12.88
N VAL A 145 -17.38 2.13 13.27
CA VAL A 145 -16.11 2.53 12.63
C VAL A 145 -15.06 1.43 12.81
N GLN A 146 -14.98 0.81 13.98
CA GLN A 146 -14.04 -0.29 14.23
C GLN A 146 -14.34 -1.50 13.35
N GLN A 147 -15.61 -1.87 13.21
CA GLN A 147 -16.04 -2.97 12.34
C GLN A 147 -15.71 -2.66 10.88
N LEU A 148 -16.14 -1.51 10.37
CA LEU A 148 -15.87 -1.10 8.98
C LEU A 148 -14.38 -1.04 8.68
N ALA A 149 -13.57 -0.53 9.61
CA ALA A 149 -12.12 -0.53 9.47
C ALA A 149 -11.55 -1.96 9.44
N THR A 150 -12.04 -2.85 10.30
CA THR A 150 -11.60 -4.25 10.32
C THR A 150 -11.93 -4.96 9.00
N GLU A 151 -13.13 -4.76 8.47
CA GLU A 151 -13.59 -5.37 7.21
C GLU A 151 -12.81 -4.81 6.00
N ASN A 152 -12.68 -3.48 5.89
CA ASN A 152 -12.04 -2.84 4.75
C ASN A 152 -10.51 -2.99 4.75
N PHE A 153 -9.88 -3.13 5.92
CA PHE A 153 -8.43 -3.30 6.02
C PHE A 153 -8.02 -4.77 6.16
N GLY A 154 -8.93 -5.67 6.53
CA GLY A 154 -8.62 -7.08 6.75
C GLY A 154 -8.21 -7.82 5.47
N GLU A 155 -8.64 -7.34 4.30
CA GLU A 155 -8.30 -7.95 3.00
C GLU A 155 -6.79 -7.85 2.65
N TRP A 156 -6.05 -6.94 3.28
CA TRP A 156 -4.63 -6.68 2.97
C TRP A 156 -3.64 -7.44 3.86
N GLY A 157 -4.15 -8.15 4.87
CA GLY A 157 -3.34 -8.96 5.78
C GLY A 157 -3.89 -8.99 7.20
N ARG A 158 -3.22 -9.77 8.05
CA ARG A 158 -3.66 -9.99 9.43
C ARG A 158 -3.52 -8.72 10.27
N ILE A 159 -4.65 -8.22 10.73
CA ILE A 159 -4.74 -7.07 11.64
C ILE A 159 -4.49 -7.56 13.06
N ARG A 160 -3.56 -6.90 13.75
CA ARG A 160 -3.26 -7.13 15.17
C ARG A 160 -4.20 -6.35 16.09
N LYS A 161 -4.47 -5.09 15.76
CA LYS A 161 -5.29 -4.20 16.57
C LYS A 161 -5.88 -3.07 15.73
N VAL A 162 -7.14 -2.77 15.99
CA VAL A 162 -7.81 -1.54 15.52
C VAL A 162 -8.10 -0.68 16.75
N TYR A 163 -7.77 0.60 16.68
CA TYR A 163 -8.05 1.56 17.75
C TYR A 163 -8.70 2.82 17.17
N VAL A 164 -9.91 3.13 17.61
CA VAL A 164 -10.70 4.26 17.11
C VAL A 164 -10.60 5.43 18.09
N VAL A 165 -10.45 6.64 17.56
CA VAL A 165 -10.51 7.90 18.31
C VAL A 165 -11.62 8.76 17.70
N PRO A 166 -12.89 8.55 18.12
CA PRO A 166 -14.04 9.17 17.48
C PRO A 166 -13.98 10.70 17.50
N ALA A 167 -13.54 11.30 18.61
CA ALA A 167 -13.44 12.74 18.79
C ALA A 167 -12.51 13.44 17.77
N LYS A 168 -11.60 12.69 17.13
CA LYS A 168 -10.68 13.21 16.10
C LYS A 168 -10.97 12.64 14.71
N THR A 169 -11.99 11.79 14.58
CA THR A 169 -12.28 11.01 13.37
C THR A 169 -11.07 10.22 12.87
N LEU A 170 -10.37 9.55 13.81
CA LEU A 170 -9.17 8.77 13.52
C LEU A 170 -9.38 7.29 13.82
N VAL A 171 -8.73 6.46 13.03
CA VAL A 171 -8.53 5.03 13.30
C VAL A 171 -7.06 4.71 13.16
N PHE A 172 -6.54 3.92 14.08
CA PHE A 172 -5.23 3.31 14.00
C PHE A 172 -5.39 1.83 13.66
N VAL A 173 -4.87 1.42 12.51
CA VAL A 173 -4.89 0.03 12.06
C VAL A 173 -3.48 -0.53 12.15
N GLN A 174 -3.26 -1.45 13.09
CA GLN A 174 -1.98 -2.11 13.27
C GLN A 174 -2.01 -3.51 12.67
N TYR A 175 -1.09 -3.78 11.75
CA TYR A 175 -0.88 -5.10 11.15
C TYR A 175 0.17 -5.91 11.94
N GLU A 176 0.12 -7.23 11.76
CA GLU A 176 1.19 -8.11 12.23
C GLU A 176 2.47 -7.95 11.39
N ALA A 177 2.32 -7.81 10.07
CA ALA A 177 3.41 -7.67 9.10
C ALA A 177 3.51 -6.24 8.57
N ARG A 178 4.74 -5.75 8.38
CA ARG A 178 4.99 -4.43 7.77
C ARG A 178 4.56 -4.37 6.31
N CYS A 179 4.83 -5.42 5.53
CA CYS A 179 4.45 -5.46 4.11
C CYS A 179 2.93 -5.33 3.92
N SER A 180 2.11 -5.92 4.80
CA SER A 180 0.65 -5.71 4.78
C SER A 180 0.26 -4.25 5.06
N ALA A 181 0.93 -3.59 6.01
CA ALA A 181 0.68 -2.17 6.28
C ALA A 181 1.08 -1.29 5.09
N GLU A 182 2.22 -1.56 4.45
CA GLU A 182 2.68 -0.86 3.24
C GLU A 182 1.69 -1.04 2.09
N PHE A 183 1.25 -2.28 1.86
CA PHE A 183 0.29 -2.62 0.83
C PHE A 183 -1.05 -1.92 1.06
N ALA A 184 -1.62 -2.07 2.26
CA ALA A 184 -2.89 -1.49 2.64
C ALA A 184 -2.88 0.04 2.54
N LYS A 185 -1.76 0.68 2.92
CA LYS A 185 -1.62 2.14 2.81
C LYS A 185 -1.80 2.61 1.37
N GLU A 186 -1.18 1.94 0.39
CA GLU A 186 -1.33 2.32 -1.03
C GLU A 186 -2.69 1.92 -1.60
N ALA A 187 -3.26 0.79 -1.16
CA ALA A 187 -4.55 0.30 -1.64
C ALA A 187 -5.74 1.14 -1.16
N MET A 188 -5.70 1.59 0.10
CA MET A 188 -6.80 2.30 0.75
C MET A 188 -6.65 3.84 0.70
N GLN A 189 -5.55 4.36 0.16
CA GLN A 189 -5.35 5.81 0.05
C GLN A 189 -6.46 6.44 -0.80
N ALA A 190 -7.12 7.47 -0.26
CA ALA A 190 -8.23 8.17 -0.92
C ALA A 190 -9.41 7.27 -1.32
N GLN A 191 -9.57 6.10 -0.68
CA GLN A 191 -10.80 5.31 -0.75
C GLN A 191 -11.83 5.82 0.25
N GLY A 192 -13.03 5.24 0.24
CA GLY A 192 -13.98 5.32 1.37
C GLY A 192 -14.10 3.96 2.06
N LEU A 193 -14.68 3.91 3.25
CA LEU A 193 -15.04 2.66 3.91
C LEU A 193 -16.32 2.13 3.25
N THR A 194 -16.20 0.98 2.58
CA THR A 194 -17.38 0.30 2.04
C THR A 194 -18.32 -0.03 3.19
N GLY A 195 -19.60 0.36 3.06
CA GLY A 195 -20.62 0.18 4.10
C GLY A 195 -20.90 1.42 4.96
N SER A 196 -20.09 2.48 4.91
CA SER A 196 -20.32 3.70 5.70
C SER A 196 -21.49 4.55 5.20
N GLY A 197 -21.74 4.55 3.89
CA GLY A 197 -22.72 5.42 3.22
C GLY A 197 -22.38 6.92 3.25
N ALA A 198 -21.28 7.34 3.89
CA ALA A 198 -20.99 8.75 4.20
C ALA A 198 -20.16 9.47 3.13
N GLY A 199 -19.74 8.78 2.06
CA GLY A 199 -19.00 9.37 0.95
C GLY A 199 -17.61 9.90 1.34
N GLU A 200 -17.08 9.44 2.47
CA GLU A 200 -15.81 9.93 3.01
C GLU A 200 -14.61 9.53 2.15
N VAL A 201 -13.55 10.34 2.26
CA VAL A 201 -12.29 10.11 1.58
C VAL A 201 -11.19 9.96 2.63
N LEU A 202 -10.66 8.74 2.73
CA LEU A 202 -9.63 8.38 3.69
C LEU A 202 -8.31 9.09 3.39
N GLU A 203 -7.71 9.69 4.41
CA GLU A 203 -6.30 10.10 4.38
C GLU A 203 -5.48 9.13 5.24
N ILE A 204 -4.53 8.42 4.61
CA ILE A 204 -3.72 7.40 5.27
C ILE A 204 -2.26 7.85 5.35
N LYS A 205 -1.68 7.72 6.54
CA LYS A 205 -0.29 8.08 6.85
C LYS A 205 0.35 7.01 7.72
N TRP A 206 1.67 7.03 7.82
CA TRP A 206 2.36 6.27 8.86
C TRP A 206 2.02 6.83 10.24
N ALA A 207 1.69 5.95 11.18
CA ALA A 207 1.46 6.37 12.56
C ALA A 207 2.78 6.77 13.25
N ASN A 208 2.67 7.59 14.28
CA ASN A 208 3.76 7.79 15.23
C ASN A 208 3.92 6.56 16.12
N ASP A 209 5.07 6.49 16.80
CA ASP A 209 5.24 5.53 17.89
C ASP A 209 4.16 5.80 18.96
N ASP A 210 3.54 4.73 19.45
CA ASP A 210 2.50 4.82 20.47
C ASP A 210 3.13 5.33 21.79
N PRO A 211 2.66 6.45 22.36
CA PRO A 211 3.22 6.99 23.59
C PRO A 211 2.91 6.13 24.83
N ASN A 212 2.02 5.14 24.72
CA ASN A 212 1.66 4.26 25.84
C ASN A 212 2.92 3.55 26.39
N PRO A 213 3.28 3.74 27.67
CA PRO A 213 4.48 3.15 28.27
C PRO A 213 4.57 1.63 28.11
N GLY A 214 3.43 0.92 28.12
CA GLY A 214 3.38 -0.53 27.92
C GLY A 214 3.80 -0.94 26.49
N VAL A 215 3.30 -0.22 25.49
CA VAL A 215 3.65 -0.44 24.08
C VAL A 215 5.10 -0.06 23.83
N VAL A 216 5.56 1.06 24.38
CA VAL A 216 6.97 1.49 24.30
C VAL A 216 7.90 0.41 24.84
N ARG A 217 7.60 -0.18 26.01
CA ARG A 217 8.38 -1.29 26.58
C ARG A 217 8.39 -2.51 25.67
N GLN A 218 7.23 -2.87 25.09
CA GLN A 218 7.12 -4.01 24.17
C GLN A 218 7.93 -3.80 22.88
N VAL A 219 7.86 -2.61 22.28
CA VAL A 219 8.63 -2.26 21.08
C VAL A 219 10.12 -2.27 21.36
N LYS A 220 10.56 -1.72 22.50
CA LYS A 220 11.97 -1.78 22.93
C LYS A 220 12.47 -3.22 23.08
N ARG A 221 11.67 -4.11 23.68
CA ARG A 221 12.01 -5.55 23.78
C ARG A 221 12.14 -6.20 22.41
N ARG A 222 11.19 -5.98 21.50
CA ARG A 222 11.24 -6.50 20.13
C ARG A 222 12.46 -5.99 19.35
N ARG A 223 12.80 -4.70 19.47
CA ARG A 223 14.00 -4.13 18.83
C ARG A 223 15.26 -4.81 19.35
N LYS A 224 15.40 -5.03 20.67
CA LYS A 224 16.55 -5.72 21.24
C LYS A 224 16.72 -7.16 20.71
N CYS A 225 15.64 -7.93 20.62
CA CYS A 225 15.69 -9.29 20.08
C CYS A 225 16.06 -9.35 18.57
N LEU A 226 15.93 -8.27 17.82
CA LEU A 226 16.37 -8.18 16.41
C LEU A 226 17.83 -7.73 16.28
N CYS A 227 18.46 -7.30 17.38
CA CYS A 227 19.84 -6.80 17.42
C CYS A 227 20.81 -7.77 18.08
N GLU A 228 20.33 -8.88 18.65
CA GLU A 228 21.18 -9.96 19.17
C GLU A 228 21.40 -11.00 18.06
N PRO A 229 22.66 -11.41 17.80
CA PRO A 229 23.03 -12.29 16.68
C PRO A 229 22.49 -13.71 16.80
#